data_AF-A0A1B6CZ32-F1
#
_entry.id   AF-A0A1B6CZ32-F1
#
_cell.length_a   1.000
_cell.length_b   1.000
_cell.length_c   1.000
_cell.angle_alpha   90.00
_cell.angle_beta   90.00
_cell.angle_gamma   90.00
#
_symmetry.space_group_name_H-M   'P 1'
#
loop_
_entity.id
_entity.type
_entity.pdbx_description
1 polymer ?
#
loop_
_entity_poly.entity_id
_entity_poly.type
_entity_poly.pdbx_seq_one_letter_code
_entity_poly.pdbx_strand_id
1 'polypeptide(L)'
;MHSEMADLLVEVMDIILHCVDPGHLKVKGLIEVFPAICRFNQVGHCPATRRIAVGAKSGAIALYELRSSKCQMIAAHNSPITALAFSPDGKFLVSYSCGENRLSFWQTSTGIFGLGNSQTKCTKSYSTSPVTEMSRLNPMRLAKLIWINNRTVTLMLADGSETRFNV
;
A
#
# COMPACT_ATOMS: atom_id res chain seq x y z
N MET A 1 -14.58 -13.95 -8.62
CA MET A 1 -13.58 -13.36 -9.53
C MET A 1 -12.85 -12.14 -8.95
N HIS A 2 -13.44 -10.95 -8.80
CA HIS A 2 -12.67 -9.77 -8.36
C HIS A 2 -12.15 -9.85 -6.91
N SER A 3 -12.89 -10.51 -6.02
CA SER A 3 -12.45 -10.78 -4.64
C SER A 3 -11.27 -11.76 -4.58
N GLU A 4 -11.26 -12.78 -5.42
CA GLU A 4 -10.17 -13.76 -5.51
C GLU A 4 -8.90 -13.11 -6.07
N MET A 5 -9.04 -12.14 -6.98
CA MET A 5 -7.90 -11.40 -7.50
C MET A 5 -7.24 -10.50 -6.44
N ALA A 6 -8.03 -9.94 -5.52
CA ALA A 6 -7.51 -9.15 -4.40
C ALA A 6 -6.58 -9.98 -3.50
N ASP A 7 -6.91 -11.26 -3.34
CA ASP A 7 -6.14 -12.21 -2.54
C ASP A 7 -4.78 -12.54 -3.18
N LEU A 8 -4.68 -12.42 -4.51
CA LEU A 8 -3.50 -12.79 -5.31
C LEU A 8 -2.75 -11.57 -5.88
N LEU A 9 -2.98 -10.38 -5.33
CA LEU A 9 -2.40 -9.14 -5.89
C LEU A 9 -0.87 -9.13 -5.87
N VAL A 10 -0.25 -9.79 -4.89
CA VAL A 10 1.21 -9.86 -4.79
C VAL A 10 1.77 -10.69 -5.94
N GLU A 11 1.21 -11.87 -6.17
CA GLU A 11 1.57 -12.77 -7.25
C GLU A 11 1.31 -12.14 -8.63
N VAL A 12 0.17 -11.45 -8.77
CA VAL A 12 -0.14 -10.68 -9.98
C VAL A 12 0.88 -9.57 -10.20
N MET A 13 1.30 -8.85 -9.15
CA MET A 13 2.33 -7.82 -9.25
C MET A 13 3.69 -8.43 -9.63
N ASP A 14 4.06 -9.57 -9.06
CA ASP A 14 5.30 -10.27 -9.41
C ASP A 14 5.33 -10.64 -10.89
N ILE A 15 4.23 -11.19 -11.42
CA ILE A 15 4.10 -11.51 -12.85
C ILE A 15 4.21 -10.24 -13.70
N ILE A 16 3.51 -9.16 -13.32
CA ILE A 16 3.59 -7.87 -14.04
C ILE A 16 5.04 -7.37 -14.07
N LEU A 17 5.72 -7.34 -12.93
CA LEU A 17 7.09 -6.83 -12.84
C LEU A 17 8.10 -7.74 -13.54
N HIS A 18 7.81 -9.04 -13.69
CA HIS A 18 8.62 -9.98 -14.44
C HIS A 18 8.47 -9.83 -15.95
N CYS A 19 7.24 -9.65 -16.44
CA CYS A 19 6.94 -9.59 -17.88
C CYS A 19 7.18 -8.22 -18.50
N VAL A 20 7.23 -7.16 -17.70
CA VAL A 20 7.29 -5.78 -18.19
C VAL A 20 8.72 -5.29 -18.24
N ASP A 21 9.08 -4.63 -19.33
CA ASP A 21 10.37 -3.94 -19.44
C ASP A 21 10.53 -2.94 -18.26
N PRO A 22 11.54 -3.13 -17.40
CA PRO A 22 11.81 -2.21 -16.29
C PRO A 22 11.99 -0.76 -16.75
N GLY A 23 12.46 -0.53 -17.97
CA GLY A 23 12.58 0.79 -18.59
C GLY A 23 11.24 1.50 -18.73
N HIS A 24 10.19 0.78 -19.15
CA HIS A 24 8.84 1.36 -19.29
C HIS A 24 8.26 1.78 -17.94
N LEU A 25 8.34 0.91 -16.93
CA LEU A 25 7.88 1.25 -15.58
C LEU A 25 8.68 2.42 -14.97
N LYS A 26 9.97 2.55 -15.31
CA LYS A 26 10.82 3.66 -14.86
C LYS A 26 10.44 5.01 -15.47
N VAL A 27 9.93 5.04 -16.70
CA VAL A 27 9.58 6.27 -17.44
C VAL A 27 8.12 6.66 -17.22
N LYS A 28 7.20 5.70 -17.38
CA LYS A 28 5.74 5.92 -17.41
C LYS A 28 5.07 5.68 -16.05
N GLY A 29 5.71 4.89 -15.19
CA GLY A 29 5.15 4.50 -13.89
C GLY A 29 4.03 3.46 -14.01
N LEU A 30 3.67 2.85 -12.87
CA LEU A 30 2.71 1.74 -12.84
C LEU A 30 1.31 2.14 -13.36
N ILE A 31 0.86 3.36 -13.07
CA ILE A 31 -0.49 3.81 -13.42
C ILE A 31 -0.72 3.94 -14.92
N GLU A 32 0.30 4.32 -15.69
CA GLU A 32 0.19 4.44 -17.15
C GLU A 32 0.33 3.07 -17.81
N VAL A 33 1.21 2.20 -17.30
CA VAL A 33 1.46 0.89 -17.90
C VAL A 33 0.37 -0.13 -17.53
N PHE A 34 -0.11 -0.12 -16.28
CA PHE A 34 -1.15 -1.02 -15.78
C PHE A 34 -2.19 -0.28 -14.91
N PRO A 35 -3.05 0.57 -15.50
CA PRO A 35 -4.04 1.35 -14.73
C PRO A 35 -5.03 0.49 -13.93
N ALA A 36 -5.29 -0.75 -14.38
CA ALA A 36 -6.26 -1.63 -13.73
C ALA A 36 -5.82 -2.07 -12.32
N ILE A 37 -4.53 -2.36 -12.11
CA ILE A 37 -4.02 -2.82 -10.81
C ILE A 37 -4.03 -1.70 -9.77
N CYS A 38 -3.92 -0.44 -10.22
CA CYS A 38 -3.99 0.74 -9.36
C CYS A 38 -5.41 1.08 -8.87
N ARG A 39 -6.45 0.36 -9.32
CA ARG A 39 -7.82 0.50 -8.81
C ARG A 39 -8.02 -0.20 -7.46
N PHE A 40 -7.11 -1.08 -7.08
CA PHE A 40 -7.14 -1.78 -5.81
C PHE A 40 -6.53 -0.88 -4.74
N ASN A 41 -7.29 -0.56 -3.68
CA ASN A 41 -6.78 0.29 -2.59
C ASN A 41 -5.59 -0.36 -1.85
N GLN A 42 -5.37 -1.66 -2.03
CA GLN A 42 -4.23 -2.42 -1.53
C GLN A 42 -2.94 -2.15 -2.32
N VAL A 43 -3.00 -1.39 -3.42
CA VAL A 43 -1.85 -1.07 -4.27
C VAL A 43 -1.52 0.41 -4.18
N GLY A 44 -0.32 0.73 -3.69
CA GLY A 44 0.23 2.08 -3.66
C GLY A 44 1.41 2.20 -4.61
N HIS A 45 1.48 3.28 -5.39
CA HIS A 45 2.64 3.62 -6.22
C HIS A 45 3.16 4.99 -5.83
N CYS A 46 4.48 5.10 -5.62
CA CYS A 46 5.17 6.36 -5.40
C CYS A 46 6.09 6.66 -6.59
N PRO A 47 5.68 7.56 -7.51
CA PRO A 47 6.50 7.93 -8.67
C PRO A 47 7.86 8.53 -8.27
N ALA A 48 7.89 9.36 -7.20
CA ALA A 48 9.09 10.06 -6.75
C ALA A 48 10.20 9.10 -6.30
N THR A 49 9.83 8.08 -5.52
CA THR A 49 10.79 7.09 -5.01
C THR A 49 10.90 5.85 -5.90
N ARG A 50 10.05 5.73 -6.94
CA ARG A 50 9.91 4.56 -7.82
C ARG A 50 9.67 3.28 -7.04
N ARG A 51 8.70 3.35 -6.11
CA ARG A 51 8.30 2.24 -5.25
C ARG A 51 6.86 1.85 -5.52
N ILE A 52 6.59 0.55 -5.42
CA ILE A 52 5.24 0.00 -5.43
C ILE A 52 5.06 -0.76 -4.12
N ALA A 53 3.96 -0.56 -3.44
CA ALA A 53 3.56 -1.33 -2.26
C ALA A 53 2.29 -2.09 -2.59
N VAL A 54 2.25 -3.37 -2.26
CA VAL A 54 1.08 -4.23 -2.41
C VAL A 54 0.76 -4.87 -1.07
N GLY A 55 -0.49 -4.80 -0.65
CA GLY A 55 -0.99 -5.40 0.57
C GLY A 55 -1.49 -6.80 0.33
N ALA A 56 -0.96 -7.77 1.07
CA ALA A 56 -1.34 -9.18 0.97
C ALA A 56 -2.53 -9.52 1.87
N LYS A 57 -3.22 -10.61 1.53
CA LYS A 57 -4.23 -11.25 2.38
C LYS A 57 -3.67 -11.70 3.74
N SER A 58 -2.39 -12.07 3.79
CA SER A 58 -1.71 -12.45 5.02
C SER A 58 -1.43 -11.28 5.98
N GLY A 59 -1.68 -10.05 5.54
CA GLY A 59 -1.34 -8.83 6.30
C GLY A 59 0.10 -8.34 6.08
N ALA A 60 0.87 -8.99 5.20
CA ALA A 60 2.19 -8.53 4.80
C ALA A 60 2.12 -7.45 3.71
N ILE A 61 3.07 -6.51 3.70
CA ILE A 61 3.30 -5.58 2.60
C ILE A 61 4.44 -6.12 1.74
N ALA A 62 4.18 -6.33 0.45
CA ALA A 62 5.22 -6.49 -0.56
C ALA A 62 5.64 -5.10 -1.07
N LEU A 63 6.87 -4.70 -0.76
CA LEU A 63 7.44 -3.42 -1.16
C LEU A 63 8.49 -3.63 -2.26
N TYR A 64 8.16 -3.19 -3.46
CA TYR A 64 8.99 -3.28 -4.65
C TYR A 64 9.75 -1.97 -4.88
N GLU A 65 11.07 -2.07 -5.06
CA GLU A 65 11.94 -0.95 -5.44
C GLU A 65 12.39 -1.11 -6.90
N LEU A 66 11.78 -0.32 -7.80
CA LEU A 66 11.97 -0.47 -9.25
C LEU A 66 13.37 -0.09 -9.75
N ARG A 67 14.16 0.61 -8.92
CA ARG A 67 15.55 0.96 -9.26
C ARG A 67 16.50 -0.22 -9.07
N SER A 68 16.36 -0.92 -7.97
CA SER A 68 17.23 -2.03 -7.55
C SER A 68 16.66 -3.40 -7.92
N SER A 69 15.41 -3.45 -8.43
CA SER A 69 14.66 -4.68 -8.70
C SER A 69 14.58 -5.59 -7.48
N LYS A 70 14.48 -4.99 -6.28
CA LYS A 70 14.35 -5.71 -5.01
C LYS A 70 12.90 -5.68 -4.54
N CYS A 71 12.47 -6.80 -3.95
CA CYS A 71 11.23 -6.91 -3.20
C CYS A 71 11.56 -7.15 -1.72
N GLN A 72 10.89 -6.42 -0.83
CA GLN A 72 10.94 -6.62 0.61
C GLN A 72 9.55 -6.98 1.11
N MET A 73 9.45 -8.09 1.85
CA MET A 73 8.23 -8.45 2.58
C MET A 73 8.27 -7.87 4.00
N ILE A 74 7.22 -7.16 4.39
CA ILE A 74 7.10 -6.52 5.69
C ILE A 74 5.88 -7.09 6.40
N ALA A 75 6.09 -7.73 7.55
CA ALA A 75 4.99 -8.16 8.43
C ALA A 75 4.34 -6.91 9.04
N ALA A 76 3.19 -6.50 8.51
CA ALA A 76 2.55 -5.23 8.86
C ALA A 76 1.32 -5.41 9.75
N HIS A 77 0.54 -6.44 9.47
CA HIS A 77 -0.76 -6.75 10.06
C HIS A 77 -0.90 -8.27 10.16
N ASN A 78 -1.79 -8.76 11.03
CA ASN A 78 -2.16 -10.17 11.17
C ASN A 78 -3.42 -10.56 10.37
N SER A 79 -4.04 -9.59 9.71
CA SER A 79 -5.25 -9.70 8.89
C SER A 79 -5.05 -8.98 7.56
N PRO A 80 -5.90 -9.24 6.54
CA PRO A 80 -5.74 -8.67 5.22
C PRO A 80 -5.57 -7.15 5.25
N ILE A 81 -4.55 -6.67 4.54
CA ILE A 81 -4.43 -5.25 4.28
C ILE A 81 -5.55 -4.87 3.32
N THR A 82 -6.28 -3.82 3.63
CA THR A 82 -7.45 -3.35 2.86
C THR A 82 -7.19 -2.03 2.16
N ALA A 83 -6.25 -1.23 2.66
CA ALA A 83 -5.79 0.00 2.01
C ALA A 83 -4.31 0.27 2.28
N LEU A 84 -3.63 0.84 1.29
CA LEU A 84 -2.25 1.32 1.33
C LEU A 84 -2.14 2.66 0.59
N ALA A 85 -1.33 3.58 1.10
CA ALA A 85 -1.03 4.83 0.40
C ALA A 85 0.33 5.41 0.79
N PHE A 86 1.14 5.78 -0.21
CA PHE A 86 2.36 6.56 0.01
C PHE A 86 2.03 8.03 0.24
N SER A 87 2.80 8.69 1.10
CA SER A 87 2.79 10.14 1.19
C SER A 87 3.25 10.77 -0.13
N PRO A 88 2.81 11.99 -0.47
CA PRO A 88 3.21 12.65 -1.71
C PRO A 88 4.72 12.84 -1.85
N ASP A 89 5.42 13.07 -0.74
CA ASP A 89 6.89 13.17 -0.68
C ASP A 89 7.61 11.81 -0.63
N GLY A 90 6.86 10.70 -0.57
CA GLY A 90 7.38 9.33 -0.55
C GLY A 90 8.15 8.94 0.71
N LYS A 91 8.13 9.76 1.78
CA LYS A 91 8.82 9.45 3.04
C LYS A 91 8.06 8.46 3.90
N PHE A 92 6.75 8.40 3.72
CA PHE A 92 5.87 7.54 4.50
C PHE A 92 5.02 6.65 3.61
N LEU A 93 4.73 5.47 4.13
CA LEU A 93 3.69 4.58 3.65
C LEU A 93 2.71 4.38 4.81
N VAL A 94 1.41 4.40 4.51
CA VAL A 94 0.37 4.02 5.48
C VAL A 94 -0.28 2.74 5.01
N SER A 95 -0.47 1.80 5.92
CA SER A 95 -1.24 0.57 5.71
C SER A 95 -2.41 0.49 6.68
N TYR A 96 -3.51 -0.08 6.23
CA TYR A 96 -4.71 -0.27 7.03
C TYR A 96 -5.27 -1.68 6.89
N SER A 97 -5.54 -2.32 8.03
CA SER A 97 -6.24 -3.60 8.14
C SER A 97 -7.59 -3.35 8.80
N CYS A 98 -8.66 -3.51 8.03
CA CYS A 98 -10.02 -3.36 8.54
C CYS A 98 -10.42 -4.54 9.44
N GLY A 99 -9.81 -5.72 9.28
CA GLY A 99 -10.05 -6.87 10.17
C GLY A 99 -9.46 -6.68 11.56
N GLU A 100 -8.35 -5.95 11.67
CA GLU A 100 -7.72 -5.58 12.95
C GLU A 100 -8.14 -4.21 13.46
N ASN A 101 -8.91 -3.44 12.68
CA ASN A 101 -9.22 -2.03 12.93
C ASN A 101 -7.95 -1.22 13.23
N ARG A 102 -6.90 -1.43 12.43
CA ARG A 102 -5.56 -0.89 12.72
C ARG A 102 -4.95 -0.21 11.52
N LEU A 103 -4.51 1.03 11.74
CA LEU A 103 -3.72 1.82 10.80
C LEU A 103 -2.27 1.89 11.29
N SER A 104 -1.31 1.71 10.40
CA SER A 104 0.13 1.79 10.71
C SER A 104 0.87 2.68 9.72
N PHE A 105 1.71 3.56 10.27
CA PHE A 105 2.64 4.41 9.52
C PHE A 105 4.01 3.75 9.44
N TRP A 106 4.60 3.81 8.26
CA TRP A 106 5.89 3.24 7.95
C TRP A 106 6.79 4.33 7.39
N GLN A 107 7.91 4.59 8.05
CA GLN A 107 8.94 5.44 7.47
C GLN A 107 9.70 4.63 6.43
N THR A 108 9.76 5.13 5.20
CA THR A 108 10.45 4.46 4.11
C THR A 108 11.73 5.25 3.81
N SER A 109 12.86 4.83 4.39
CA SER A 109 14.16 5.45 4.10
C SER A 109 14.80 4.77 2.90
N THR A 110 15.22 5.55 1.92
CA THR A 110 16.19 5.12 0.90
C THR A 110 17.59 5.29 1.48
N GLY A 111 18.48 4.31 1.31
CA GLY A 111 19.90 4.49 1.61
C GLY A 111 20.45 5.73 0.89
N ILE A 112 21.35 6.45 1.57
CA ILE A 112 21.97 7.66 1.02
C ILE A 112 22.75 7.23 -0.25
N PHE A 113 22.33 7.74 -1.42
CA PHE A 113 22.90 7.38 -2.73
C PHE A 113 22.87 5.89 -3.10
N GLY A 114 21.91 5.10 -2.60
CA GLY A 114 21.84 3.66 -2.89
C GLY A 114 22.89 2.83 -2.16
N LEU A 115 23.68 3.47 -1.29
CA LEU A 115 24.56 2.82 -0.32
C LEU A 115 23.76 2.61 0.98
N GLY A 116 23.63 1.35 1.38
CA GLY A 116 22.88 0.93 2.57
C GLY A 116 21.54 0.28 2.26
N ASN A 117 21.10 -0.61 3.16
CA ASN A 117 19.83 -1.30 3.03
C ASN A 117 18.67 -0.30 3.17
N SER A 118 17.74 -0.30 2.21
CA SER A 118 16.44 0.35 2.38
C SER A 118 15.76 -0.31 3.58
N GLN A 119 15.43 0.48 4.59
CA GLN A 119 14.71 0.01 5.77
C GLN A 119 13.36 0.67 5.83
N THR A 120 12.35 -0.17 6.04
CA THR A 120 10.98 0.29 6.26
C THR A 120 10.61 -0.07 7.69
N LYS A 121 10.41 0.95 8.52
CA LYS A 121 10.16 0.78 9.96
C LYS A 121 8.80 1.34 10.32
N CYS A 122 8.02 0.59 11.09
CA CYS A 122 6.78 1.08 11.68
C CYS A 122 7.11 2.19 12.69
N THR A 123 6.55 3.38 12.50
CA THR A 123 6.76 4.53 13.40
C THR A 123 5.60 4.72 14.36
N LYS A 124 4.37 4.55 13.89
CA LYS A 124 3.15 4.73 14.69
C LYS A 124 2.06 3.78 14.22
N SER A 125 1.22 3.36 15.16
CA SER A 125 -0.03 2.67 14.85
C SER A 125 -1.18 3.32 15.60
N TYR A 126 -2.37 3.27 15.00
CA TYR A 126 -3.61 3.77 15.55
C TYR A 126 -4.67 2.69 15.47
N SER A 127 -5.44 2.53 16.54
CA SER A 127 -6.68 1.74 16.52
C SER A 127 -7.80 2.60 15.95
N THR A 128 -8.69 2.00 15.18
CA THR A 128 -9.88 2.62 14.60
C THR A 128 -11.13 1.98 15.17
N SER A 129 -12.27 2.67 15.05
CA SER A 129 -13.55 2.06 15.38
C SER A 129 -13.80 0.85 14.46
N PRO A 130 -14.39 -0.25 14.98
CA PRO A 130 -14.78 -1.38 14.15
C PRO A 130 -15.86 -0.99 13.14
N VAL A 131 -15.73 -1.47 11.90
CA VAL A 131 -16.79 -1.36 10.90
C VAL A 131 -17.83 -2.45 11.15
N THR A 132 -19.08 -2.06 11.40
CA THR A 132 -20.20 -2.99 11.55
C THR A 132 -20.59 -3.62 10.22
N GLU A 133 -21.09 -4.86 10.28
CA GLU A 133 -21.57 -5.62 9.10
C GLU A 133 -20.56 -5.76 7.94
N MET A 134 -19.27 -5.84 8.27
CA MET A 134 -18.15 -6.01 7.34
C MET A 134 -18.39 -7.04 6.22
N SER A 135 -19.03 -8.16 6.54
CA SER A 135 -19.32 -9.26 5.61
C SER A 135 -20.32 -8.91 4.51
N ARG A 136 -21.14 -7.87 4.70
CA ARG A 136 -22.10 -7.38 3.70
C ARG A 136 -21.50 -6.33 2.76
N LEU A 137 -20.32 -5.80 3.10
CA LEU A 137 -19.65 -4.76 2.35
C LEU A 137 -18.77 -5.37 1.25
N ASN A 138 -18.54 -4.60 0.19
CA ASN A 138 -17.64 -5.04 -0.87
C ASN A 138 -16.19 -5.07 -0.34
N PRO A 139 -15.52 -6.24 -0.32
CA PRO A 139 -14.14 -6.36 0.18
C PRO A 139 -13.15 -5.43 -0.52
N MET A 140 -13.45 -5.05 -1.76
CA MET A 140 -12.63 -4.15 -2.56
C MET A 140 -12.75 -2.67 -2.19
N ARG A 141 -13.76 -2.30 -1.40
CA ARG A 141 -14.10 -0.90 -1.09
C ARG A 141 -14.24 -0.64 0.40
N LEU A 142 -13.65 -1.49 1.23
CA LEU A 142 -13.75 -1.42 2.70
C LEU A 142 -13.12 -0.15 3.28
N ALA A 143 -11.99 0.25 2.72
CA ALA A 143 -11.24 1.40 3.19
C ALA A 143 -10.52 2.10 2.03
N LYS A 144 -10.32 3.40 2.16
CA LYS A 144 -9.49 4.22 1.29
C LYS A 144 -8.64 5.17 2.13
N LEU A 145 -7.38 5.31 1.75
CA LEU A 145 -6.44 6.24 2.38
C LEU A 145 -6.16 7.39 1.43
N ILE A 146 -6.30 8.62 1.92
CA ILE A 146 -6.07 9.84 1.14
C ILE A 146 -5.17 10.78 1.94
N TRP A 147 -3.96 11.03 1.44
CA TRP A 147 -3.07 12.03 2.02
C TRP A 147 -3.57 13.42 1.68
N ILE A 148 -3.79 14.26 2.71
CA ILE A 148 -4.16 15.67 2.54
C ILE A 148 -2.90 16.54 2.37
N ASN A 149 -1.80 16.13 3.02
CA ASN A 149 -0.48 16.75 2.92
C ASN A 149 0.60 15.69 3.25
N ASN A 150 1.86 16.06 3.40
CA ASN A 150 2.96 15.11 3.67
C ASN A 150 2.94 14.48 5.08
N ARG A 151 2.04 14.91 5.96
CA ARG A 151 1.98 14.50 7.37
C ARG A 151 0.61 13.98 7.81
N THR A 152 -0.45 14.33 7.10
CA THR A 152 -1.82 13.99 7.47
C THR A 152 -2.48 13.10 6.42
N VAL A 153 -3.02 11.97 6.86
CA VAL A 153 -3.80 11.04 6.04
C VAL A 153 -5.23 10.94 6.58
N THR A 154 -6.20 10.85 5.67
CA THR A 154 -7.59 10.53 5.99
C THR A 154 -7.84 9.08 5.65
N LEU A 155 -8.38 8.33 6.62
CA LEU A 155 -8.99 7.03 6.42
C LEU A 155 -10.49 7.24 6.19
N MET A 156 -10.98 6.78 5.05
CA MET A 156 -12.41 6.72 4.74
C MET A 156 -12.82 5.25 4.74
N LEU A 157 -13.83 4.90 5.54
CA LEU A 157 -14.35 3.53 5.61
C LEU A 157 -15.63 3.40 4.79
N ALA A 158 -16.00 2.16 4.46
CA ALA A 158 -17.16 1.84 3.65
C ALA A 158 -18.50 2.25 4.29
N ASP A 159 -18.54 2.43 5.62
CA ASP A 159 -19.70 2.96 6.34
C ASP A 159 -19.84 4.49 6.24
N GLY A 160 -18.91 5.16 5.53
CA GLY A 160 -18.87 6.60 5.35
C GLY A 160 -18.13 7.35 6.45
N SER A 161 -17.62 6.67 7.47
CA SER A 161 -16.82 7.31 8.51
C SER A 161 -15.47 7.80 7.97
N GLU A 162 -15.07 8.99 8.43
CA GLU A 162 -13.80 9.60 8.06
C GLU A 162 -12.99 9.95 9.31
N THR A 163 -11.76 9.46 9.38
CA THR A 163 -10.85 9.78 10.50
C THR A 163 -9.50 10.26 9.96
N ARG A 164 -8.96 11.32 10.55
CA ARG A 164 -7.66 11.88 10.18
C ARG A 164 -6.58 11.44 11.16
N PHE A 165 -5.43 11.06 10.62
CA PHE A 165 -4.25 10.64 11.38
C PHE A 165 -3.04 11.46 10.95
N ASN A 166 -2.15 11.72 11.91
CA ASN A 166 -0.89 12.41 11.67
C ASN A 166 0.28 11.47 11.92
N VAL A 167 1.28 11.57 11.05
CA VAL A 167 2.55 10.85 11.20
C VAL A 167 3.40 11.34 12.36
#